data_AF-X7E9D5-F1
#
_entry.id   AF-X7E9D5-F1
#
_cell.length_a   1.000
_cell.length_b   1.000
_cell.length_c   1.000
_cell.angle_alpha   90.00
_cell.angle_beta   90.00
_cell.angle_gamma   90.00
#
_symmetry.space_group_name_H-M   'P 1'
#
loop_
_entity.id
_entity.type
_entity.pdbx_description
1 polymer ?
#
loop_
_entity_poly.entity_id
_entity_poly.type
_entity_poly.pdbx_seq_one_letter_code
_entity_poly.pdbx_strand_id
1 'polypeptide(L)'
;MHKISVLITGEIKSSNAFLRSIQEFVALKNEGVVGEIILSTWKGELDKQSEELIEQVNENLIVVTPKPPKVNSGSIFYQMKSFHCALNKVTNKNNFIFKSRPDLFIAKEDLKRIFGKDYKINSARSPFKSKIWIPWFEISKPFYLADECFFCSYLDALKLYNYNTIYDNYYEIDAGISHIRRFYNPFIECYPEFEKFFQFFGVTGHGRRKRFEIFGELYRNSSYRKGMILYYEILKENFNIGLDKYGYIDFREWNKLEKSTLIESLYTSVSKKNSFDATKGHVYGYSDKDVITLLNFMPKCGDEEVITENNDVATKRFISQVVSSIPKDNIFKIKLKKLFSYFK
;
A
#
# COMPACT_ATOMS: atom_id res chain seq x y z
N MET A 1 -12.43 -2.11 26.38
CA MET A 1 -12.11 -1.49 25.07
C MET A 1 -10.69 -1.90 24.72
N HIS A 2 -10.43 -2.40 23.51
CA HIS A 2 -9.05 -2.69 23.09
C HIS A 2 -8.28 -1.37 22.99
N LYS A 3 -7.13 -1.26 23.65
CA LYS A 3 -6.26 -0.09 23.50
C LYS A 3 -5.52 -0.15 22.18
N ILE A 4 -4.99 0.99 21.77
CA ILE A 4 -4.23 1.14 20.53
C ILE A 4 -2.76 1.34 20.84
N SER A 5 -1.89 0.60 20.16
CA SER A 5 -0.46 0.88 20.12
C SER A 5 -0.12 1.60 18.82
N VAL A 6 0.44 2.80 18.94
CA VAL A 6 0.86 3.61 17.79
C VAL A 6 2.32 3.28 17.45
N LEU A 7 2.58 2.88 16.22
CA LEU A 7 3.92 2.56 15.70
C LEU A 7 4.32 3.60 14.65
N ILE A 8 5.29 4.42 14.98
CA ILE A 8 5.84 5.43 14.06
C ILE A 8 7.15 4.89 13.50
N THR A 9 7.24 4.71 12.19
CA THR A 9 8.34 3.94 11.57
C THR A 9 9.00 4.69 10.43
N GLY A 10 10.32 4.84 10.47
CA GLY A 10 11.13 5.39 9.37
C GLY A 10 11.96 6.62 9.73
N GLU A 11 12.42 7.33 8.71
CA GLU A 11 13.23 8.54 8.80
C GLU A 11 12.39 9.76 9.18
N ILE A 12 12.99 10.70 9.93
CA ILE A 12 12.34 11.92 10.38
C ILE A 12 12.68 13.04 9.39
N LYS A 13 11.89 13.12 8.31
CA LYS A 13 12.13 14.06 7.20
C LYS A 13 11.60 15.47 7.44
N SER A 14 10.61 15.60 8.31
CA SER A 14 9.98 16.87 8.67
C SER A 14 9.73 16.90 10.16
N SER A 15 10.57 17.64 10.90
CA SER A 15 10.46 17.78 12.36
C SER A 15 9.11 18.36 12.75
N ASN A 16 8.63 19.37 12.02
CA ASN A 16 7.34 20.02 12.28
C ASN A 16 6.15 19.08 12.08
N ALA A 17 6.13 18.31 10.99
CA ALA A 17 5.05 17.34 10.76
C ALA A 17 5.06 16.26 11.85
N PHE A 18 6.25 15.77 12.20
CA PHE A 18 6.40 14.73 13.21
C PHE A 18 5.97 15.21 14.61
N LEU A 19 6.40 16.41 15.00
CA LEU A 19 6.01 17.03 16.27
C LEU A 19 4.50 17.17 16.41
N ARG A 20 3.82 17.66 15.37
CA ARG A 20 2.36 17.74 15.33
C ARG A 20 1.70 16.38 15.50
N SER A 21 2.22 15.34 14.82
CA SER A 21 1.68 13.98 14.97
C SER A 21 1.87 13.42 16.37
N ILE A 22 3.01 13.68 17.03
CA ILE A 22 3.23 13.30 18.42
C ILE A 22 2.19 13.95 19.33
N GLN A 23 1.92 15.25 19.16
CA GLN A 23 0.92 15.97 19.95
C GLN A 23 -0.47 15.34 19.84
N GLU A 24 -0.92 14.96 18.64
CA GLU A 24 -2.20 14.27 18.43
C GLU A 24 -2.23 12.89 19.12
N PHE A 25 -1.15 12.10 19.01
CA PHE A 25 -1.06 10.79 19.65
C PHE A 25 -0.99 10.88 21.18
N VAL A 26 -0.28 11.87 21.72
CA VAL A 26 -0.19 12.12 23.16
C VAL A 26 -1.53 12.58 23.70
N ALA A 27 -2.26 13.44 22.99
CA ALA A 27 -3.61 13.81 23.36
C ALA A 27 -4.53 12.57 23.44
N LEU A 28 -4.47 11.67 22.46
CA LEU A 28 -5.21 10.39 22.48
C LEU A 28 -4.76 9.43 23.58
N LYS A 29 -3.48 9.47 23.97
CA LYS A 29 -2.95 8.69 25.10
C LYS A 29 -3.50 9.21 26.42
N ASN A 30 -3.55 10.53 26.60
CA ASN A 30 -4.12 11.19 27.77
C ASN A 30 -5.64 10.95 27.91
N GLU A 31 -6.34 10.81 26.80
CA GLU A 31 -7.76 10.41 26.75
C GLU A 31 -7.99 8.90 26.98
N GLY A 32 -6.92 8.10 27.12
CA GLY A 32 -6.99 6.66 27.37
C GLY A 32 -7.28 5.79 26.13
N VAL A 33 -7.33 6.39 24.93
CA VAL A 33 -7.56 5.69 23.65
C VAL A 33 -6.30 4.96 23.20
N VAL A 34 -5.16 5.66 23.25
CA VAL A 34 -3.84 5.10 22.93
C VAL A 34 -3.18 4.60 24.21
N GLY A 35 -2.67 3.37 24.20
CA GLY A 35 -1.95 2.77 25.34
C GLY A 35 -0.46 3.08 25.33
N GLU A 36 0.17 3.03 24.17
CA GLU A 36 1.61 3.24 24.00
C GLU A 36 1.91 3.84 22.62
N ILE A 37 3.00 4.60 22.53
CA ILE A 37 3.51 5.17 21.28
C ILE A 37 4.97 4.74 21.16
N ILE A 38 5.30 4.10 20.04
CA ILE A 38 6.62 3.52 19.79
C ILE A 38 7.19 4.17 18.52
N LEU A 39 8.35 4.82 18.64
CA LEU A 39 9.13 5.30 17.50
C LEU A 39 10.20 4.26 17.14
N SER A 40 10.16 3.74 15.91
CA SER A 40 11.27 3.00 15.35
C SER A 40 11.96 3.77 14.22
N THR A 41 13.14 4.29 14.51
CA THR A 41 13.95 5.10 13.60
C THR A 41 15.40 4.65 13.58
N TRP A 42 16.24 5.20 12.70
CA TRP A 42 17.64 4.80 12.57
C TRP A 42 18.52 5.43 13.66
N LYS A 43 19.62 4.75 13.97
CA LYS A 43 20.61 5.28 14.92
C LYS A 43 21.10 6.66 14.45
N GLY A 44 21.10 7.64 15.35
CA GLY A 44 21.52 9.01 15.06
C GLY A 44 20.49 9.86 14.32
N GLU A 45 19.29 9.35 14.02
CA GLU A 45 18.27 10.13 13.31
C GLU A 45 17.58 11.16 14.21
N LEU A 46 17.33 10.79 15.47
CA LEU A 46 16.74 11.67 16.48
C LEU A 46 17.71 12.80 16.88
N ASP A 47 19.01 12.50 16.95
CA ASP A 47 20.07 13.46 17.34
C ASP A 47 20.21 14.65 16.36
N LYS A 48 19.63 14.56 15.16
CA LYS A 48 19.63 15.61 14.14
C LYS A 48 18.45 16.57 14.24
N GLN A 49 17.51 16.31 15.16
CA GLN A 49 16.25 17.04 15.25
C GLN A 49 16.36 18.23 16.22
N SER A 50 15.34 19.08 16.25
CA SER A 50 15.26 20.17 17.23
C SER A 50 15.20 19.63 18.67
N GLU A 51 15.72 20.41 19.62
CA GLU A 51 15.70 20.07 21.05
C GLU A 51 14.26 19.79 21.53
N GLU A 52 13.30 20.63 21.13
CA GLU A 52 11.88 20.45 21.43
C GLU A 52 11.36 19.08 20.99
N LEU A 53 11.69 18.62 19.78
CA LEU A 53 11.23 17.32 19.28
C LEU A 53 11.89 16.18 20.05
N ILE A 54 13.18 16.31 20.39
CA ILE A 54 13.91 15.32 21.18
C ILE A 54 13.28 15.17 22.56
N GLU A 55 12.97 16.28 23.23
CA GLU A 55 12.29 16.32 24.53
C GLU A 55 10.94 15.62 24.46
N GLN A 56 10.08 16.02 23.50
CA GLN A 56 8.76 15.42 23.31
C GLN A 56 8.82 13.91 23.05
N VAL A 57 9.81 13.44 22.27
CA VAL A 57 10.03 12.01 22.02
C VAL A 57 10.45 11.28 23.30
N ASN A 58 11.43 11.81 24.04
CA ASN A 58 11.97 11.17 25.23
C ASN A 58 10.94 11.05 26.35
N GLU A 59 10.06 12.03 26.50
CA GLU A 59 9.01 12.03 27.53
C GLU A 59 7.87 11.06 27.19
N ASN A 60 7.49 10.97 25.92
CA ASN A 60 6.20 10.38 25.55
C ASN A 60 6.28 9.04 24.83
N LEU A 61 7.41 8.73 24.18
CA LEU A 61 7.55 7.63 23.24
C LEU A 61 8.60 6.60 23.69
N ILE A 62 8.35 5.34 23.34
CA ILE A 62 9.36 4.28 23.41
C ILE A 62 10.19 4.32 22.13
N VAL A 63 11.49 4.62 22.24
CA VAL A 63 12.38 4.71 21.08
C VAL A 63 13.10 3.38 20.81
N VAL A 64 13.11 2.97 19.55
CA VAL A 64 13.74 1.74 19.06
C VAL A 64 14.65 2.09 17.89
N THR A 65 15.91 1.67 17.96
CA THR A 65 16.90 1.90 16.90
C THR A 65 17.34 0.58 16.26
N PRO A 66 16.67 0.12 15.17
CA PRO A 66 17.02 -1.13 14.52
C PRO A 66 18.41 -1.06 13.89
N LYS A 67 19.11 -2.18 13.88
CA LYS A 67 20.26 -2.35 13.00
C LYS A 67 19.75 -2.41 11.54
N PRO A 68 20.30 -1.58 10.63
CA PRO A 68 19.98 -1.65 9.20
C PRO A 68 20.15 -3.07 8.64
N PRO A 69 19.31 -3.50 7.68
CA PRO A 69 19.51 -4.77 7.00
C PRO A 69 20.85 -4.78 6.23
N LYS A 70 21.62 -5.86 6.34
CA LYS A 70 22.98 -6.01 5.77
C LYS A 70 23.03 -6.19 4.25
N VAL A 71 21.90 -6.09 3.56
CA VAL A 71 21.80 -6.40 2.12
C VAL A 71 21.68 -5.11 1.32
N ASN A 72 22.25 -5.08 0.10
CA ASN A 72 22.01 -4.10 -0.97
C ASN A 72 20.58 -4.22 -1.52
N SER A 73 19.65 -4.37 -0.59
CA SER A 73 18.26 -4.64 -0.83
C SER A 73 17.53 -3.32 -0.70
N GLY A 74 16.64 -3.02 -1.64
CA GLY A 74 16.01 -1.71 -1.77
C GLY A 74 15.36 -1.19 -0.48
N SER A 75 14.94 0.07 -0.50
CA SER A 75 14.29 0.79 0.61
C SER A 75 13.17 0.01 1.32
N ILE A 76 12.58 -0.98 0.66
CA ILE A 76 11.56 -1.87 1.22
C ILE A 76 11.99 -2.62 2.48
N PHE A 77 13.19 -3.22 2.54
CA PHE A 77 13.58 -4.02 3.70
C PHE A 77 13.89 -3.15 4.91
N TYR A 78 14.35 -1.92 4.67
CA TYR A 78 14.48 -0.90 5.71
C TYR A 78 13.12 -0.58 6.33
N GLN A 79 12.08 -0.37 5.51
CA GLN A 79 10.73 -0.13 5.98
C GLN A 79 10.15 -1.33 6.75
N MET A 80 10.33 -2.56 6.25
CA MET A 80 9.87 -3.77 6.93
C MET A 80 10.60 -3.98 8.26
N LYS A 81 11.90 -3.70 8.31
CA LYS A 81 12.72 -3.87 9.51
C LYS A 81 12.32 -2.89 10.61
N SER A 82 12.12 -1.63 10.27
CA SER A 82 11.64 -0.61 11.22
C SER A 82 10.27 -1.01 11.79
N PHE A 83 9.32 -1.39 10.93
CA PHE A 83 7.99 -1.84 11.37
C PHE A 83 8.04 -3.09 12.25
N HIS A 84 8.79 -4.12 11.85
CA HIS A 84 8.95 -5.35 12.63
C HIS A 84 9.57 -5.07 14.01
N CYS A 85 10.60 -4.23 14.09
CA CYS A 85 11.22 -3.86 15.36
C CYS A 85 10.28 -3.07 16.29
N ALA A 86 9.47 -2.16 15.74
CA ALA A 86 8.43 -1.46 16.50
C ALA A 86 7.37 -2.44 17.04
N LEU A 87 6.90 -3.36 16.19
CA LEU A 87 5.87 -4.34 16.54
C LEU A 87 6.32 -5.30 17.64
N ASN A 88 7.59 -5.66 17.69
CA ASN A 88 8.16 -6.48 18.76
C ASN A 88 8.20 -5.77 20.12
N LYS A 89 8.06 -4.45 20.15
CA LYS A 89 8.06 -3.63 21.38
C LYS A 89 6.67 -3.37 21.95
N VAL A 90 5.61 -3.67 21.19
CA VAL A 90 4.23 -3.64 21.68
C VAL A 90 4.08 -4.52 22.90
N THR A 91 3.61 -3.97 24.01
CA THR A 91 3.50 -4.69 25.29
C THR A 91 2.28 -5.60 25.32
N ASN A 92 1.10 -5.08 24.92
CA ASN A 92 -0.14 -5.85 24.89
C ASN A 92 -0.49 -6.33 23.48
N LYS A 93 -0.40 -7.65 23.28
CA LYS A 93 -0.63 -8.32 21.99
C LYS A 93 -2.10 -8.42 21.58
N ASN A 94 -3.02 -7.96 22.44
CA ASN A 94 -4.45 -7.83 22.16
C ASN A 94 -4.83 -6.42 21.68
N ASN A 95 -3.87 -5.50 21.58
CA ASN A 95 -4.11 -4.15 21.08
C ASN A 95 -4.32 -4.15 19.56
N PHE A 96 -5.02 -3.12 19.09
CA PHE A 96 -4.92 -2.72 17.69
C PHE A 96 -3.64 -1.90 17.47
N ILE A 97 -3.15 -1.94 16.25
CA ILE A 97 -1.92 -1.31 15.80
C ILE A 97 -2.27 -0.21 14.81
N PHE A 98 -1.89 1.03 15.15
CA PHE A 98 -1.86 2.12 14.20
C PHE A 98 -0.43 2.36 13.75
N LYS A 99 -0.12 2.02 12.51
CA LYS A 99 1.19 2.33 11.92
C LYS A 99 1.12 3.69 11.25
N SER A 100 2.15 4.53 11.42
CA SER A 100 2.33 5.80 10.68
C SER A 100 3.79 6.01 10.29
N ARG A 101 4.04 6.93 9.34
CA ARG A 101 5.37 7.48 9.05
C ARG A 101 5.60 8.78 9.86
N PRO A 102 6.85 9.15 10.15
CA PRO A 102 7.15 10.41 10.83
C PRO A 102 6.74 11.67 10.05
N ASP A 103 6.76 11.60 8.72
CA ASP A 103 6.41 12.73 7.83
C ASP A 103 4.92 12.84 7.52
N LEU A 104 4.06 12.12 8.27
CA LEU A 104 2.62 12.09 8.07
C LEU A 104 1.89 12.66 9.30
N PHE A 105 1.00 13.62 9.05
CA PHE A 105 0.09 14.20 10.03
C PHE A 105 -1.36 13.75 9.78
N ILE A 106 -2.04 13.33 10.85
CA ILE A 106 -3.47 13.01 10.85
C ILE A 106 -4.04 13.60 12.15
N ALA A 107 -5.07 14.44 12.04
CA ALA A 107 -5.69 15.06 13.19
C ALA A 107 -6.34 14.03 14.12
N LYS A 108 -6.40 14.30 15.42
CA LYS A 108 -7.01 13.41 16.42
C LYS A 108 -8.43 13.00 16.06
N GLU A 109 -9.25 13.90 15.55
CA GLU A 109 -10.65 13.63 15.19
C GLU A 109 -10.73 12.62 14.04
N ASP A 110 -9.80 12.68 13.09
CA ASP A 110 -9.66 11.69 12.01
C ASP A 110 -9.18 10.35 12.54
N LEU A 111 -8.20 10.33 13.44
CA LEU A 111 -7.75 9.11 14.11
C LEU A 111 -8.89 8.42 14.86
N LYS A 112 -9.71 9.18 15.60
CA LYS A 112 -10.90 8.64 16.27
C LYS A 112 -11.90 8.05 15.28
N ARG A 113 -12.12 8.70 14.14
CA ARG A 113 -12.96 8.17 13.06
C ARG A 113 -12.42 6.86 12.51
N ILE A 114 -11.11 6.75 12.29
CA ILE A 114 -10.46 5.49 11.87
C ILE A 114 -10.73 4.41 12.92
N PHE A 115 -10.36 4.67 14.18
CA PHE A 115 -10.43 3.69 15.25
C PHE A 115 -11.85 3.23 15.58
N GLY A 116 -12.85 4.07 15.29
CA GLY A 116 -14.27 3.77 15.49
C GLY A 116 -14.95 2.99 14.36
N LYS A 117 -14.26 2.67 13.25
CA LYS A 117 -14.85 1.88 12.15
C LYS A 117 -15.17 0.44 12.57
N ASP A 118 -16.08 -0.20 11.82
CA ASP A 118 -16.33 -1.63 11.98
C ASP A 118 -15.22 -2.46 11.31
N TYR A 119 -14.50 -3.24 12.10
CA TYR A 119 -13.39 -4.07 11.67
C TYR A 119 -13.76 -5.55 11.51
N LYS A 120 -15.04 -5.89 11.51
CA LYS A 120 -15.51 -7.27 11.28
C LYS A 120 -15.24 -7.73 9.84
N ILE A 121 -14.85 -8.98 9.73
CA ILE A 121 -14.68 -9.70 8.46
C ILE A 121 -15.78 -10.75 8.37
N ASN A 122 -16.47 -10.78 7.24
CA ASN A 122 -17.53 -11.75 6.95
C ASN A 122 -17.09 -12.82 5.93
N SER A 123 -15.84 -12.80 5.48
CA SER A 123 -15.29 -13.72 4.48
C SER A 123 -14.50 -14.84 5.13
N ALA A 124 -14.89 -16.08 4.83
CA ALA A 124 -14.17 -17.28 5.29
C ALA A 124 -12.80 -17.45 4.62
N ARG A 125 -12.58 -16.78 3.48
CA ARG A 125 -11.33 -16.84 2.70
C ARG A 125 -10.32 -15.77 3.11
N SER A 126 -10.70 -14.88 4.03
CA SER A 126 -9.81 -13.84 4.54
C SER A 126 -8.62 -14.45 5.30
N PRO A 127 -7.39 -13.99 5.02
CA PRO A 127 -6.25 -14.33 5.85
C PRO A 127 -6.23 -13.55 7.17
N PHE A 128 -7.12 -12.59 7.38
CA PHE A 128 -7.11 -11.69 8.53
C PHE A 128 -8.20 -12.00 9.55
N LYS A 129 -7.96 -11.63 10.81
CA LYS A 129 -8.98 -11.72 11.88
C LYS A 129 -9.88 -10.50 11.93
N SER A 130 -9.37 -9.36 11.48
CA SER A 130 -10.09 -8.10 11.44
C SER A 130 -9.72 -7.34 10.18
N LYS A 131 -10.62 -6.49 9.69
CA LYS A 131 -10.32 -5.66 8.53
C LYS A 131 -9.10 -4.79 8.81
N ILE A 132 -8.45 -4.35 7.73
CA ILE A 132 -7.34 -3.42 7.79
C ILE A 132 -7.80 -2.09 7.22
N TRP A 133 -7.66 -1.02 7.99
CA TRP A 133 -7.88 0.30 7.44
C TRP A 133 -6.64 0.78 6.71
N ILE A 134 -6.87 1.30 5.50
CA ILE A 134 -5.87 1.93 4.64
C ILE A 134 -6.46 3.24 4.09
N PRO A 135 -5.65 4.24 3.79
CA PRO A 135 -6.20 5.50 3.29
C PRO A 135 -6.55 5.53 1.81
N TRP A 136 -5.88 4.73 0.98
CA TRP A 136 -6.16 4.63 -0.45
C TRP A 136 -5.66 3.32 -1.04
N PHE A 137 -6.15 2.99 -2.23
CA PHE A 137 -5.68 1.90 -3.08
C PHE A 137 -5.50 2.36 -4.52
N GLU A 138 -4.59 1.74 -5.25
CA GLU A 138 -4.47 1.95 -6.70
C GLU A 138 -5.53 1.12 -7.44
N ILE A 139 -6.32 1.76 -8.30
CA ILE A 139 -7.50 1.11 -8.88
C ILE A 139 -7.14 0.09 -9.97
N SER A 140 -6.03 0.23 -10.67
CA SER A 140 -5.63 -0.62 -11.81
C SER A 140 -4.55 -1.65 -11.49
N LYS A 141 -4.08 -1.68 -10.24
CA LYS A 141 -2.92 -2.43 -9.82
C LYS A 141 -3.17 -3.14 -8.48
N PRO A 142 -3.50 -4.45 -8.51
CA PRO A 142 -3.81 -5.22 -7.32
C PRO A 142 -2.74 -5.13 -6.23
N PHE A 143 -3.21 -4.98 -4.99
CA PHE A 143 -2.41 -4.88 -3.77
C PHE A 143 -1.43 -3.70 -3.70
N TYR A 144 -1.45 -2.76 -4.66
CA TYR A 144 -0.78 -1.48 -4.47
C TYR A 144 -1.66 -0.60 -3.56
N LEU A 145 -1.53 -0.85 -2.26
CA LEU A 145 -2.26 -0.15 -1.21
C LEU A 145 -1.33 0.81 -0.47
N ALA A 146 -1.91 1.85 0.11
CA ALA A 146 -1.20 2.78 0.97
C ALA A 146 -0.45 2.06 2.10
N ASP A 147 0.86 2.30 2.20
CA ASP A 147 1.71 1.72 3.24
C ASP A 147 2.28 2.78 4.18
N GLU A 148 2.00 4.06 3.95
CA GLU A 148 2.39 5.19 4.78
C GLU A 148 1.78 5.12 6.18
N CYS A 149 0.51 4.72 6.27
CA CYS A 149 -0.18 4.41 7.50
C CYS A 149 -1.26 3.35 7.27
N PHE A 150 -1.57 2.60 8.32
CA PHE A 150 -2.68 1.65 8.33
C PHE A 150 -3.07 1.31 9.77
N PHE A 151 -4.28 0.77 9.95
CA PHE A 151 -4.78 0.32 11.24
C PHE A 151 -5.29 -1.12 11.17
N CYS A 152 -4.85 -1.99 12.07
CA CYS A 152 -5.21 -3.40 12.07
C CYS A 152 -5.04 -4.02 13.46
N SER A 153 -5.51 -5.26 13.65
CA SER A 153 -5.20 -6.00 14.88
C SER A 153 -3.70 -6.31 14.97
N TYR A 154 -3.16 -6.49 16.19
CA TYR A 154 -1.76 -6.92 16.35
C TYR A 154 -1.42 -8.21 15.59
N LEU A 155 -2.34 -9.18 15.62
CA LEU A 155 -2.13 -10.47 14.95
C LEU A 155 -2.12 -10.33 13.42
N ASP A 156 -2.89 -9.41 12.86
CA ASP A 156 -2.87 -9.13 11.42
C ASP A 156 -1.67 -8.26 11.03
N ALA A 157 -1.24 -7.35 11.91
CA ALA A 157 0.00 -6.56 11.73
C ALA A 157 1.24 -7.46 11.56
N LEU A 158 1.30 -8.60 12.25
CA LEU A 158 2.39 -9.58 12.10
C LEU A 158 2.50 -10.16 10.69
N LYS A 159 1.40 -10.20 9.94
CA LYS A 159 1.35 -10.72 8.56
C LYS A 159 1.81 -9.67 7.53
N LEU A 160 1.82 -8.39 7.91
CA LEU A 160 2.15 -7.26 7.04
C LEU A 160 3.63 -6.90 7.00
N TYR A 161 4.53 -7.75 7.51
CA TYR A 161 5.93 -7.66 7.16
C TYR A 161 6.40 -9.02 6.64
N ASN A 162 7.22 -8.99 5.60
CA ASN A 162 7.88 -10.18 5.11
C ASN A 162 9.20 -9.80 4.46
N TYR A 163 10.14 -10.73 4.53
CA TYR A 163 11.47 -10.60 3.92
C TYR A 163 11.62 -11.49 2.69
N ASN A 164 10.51 -12.02 2.18
CA ASN A 164 10.51 -12.96 1.07
C ASN A 164 10.93 -12.26 -0.23
N THR A 165 11.92 -12.82 -0.93
CA THR A 165 12.51 -12.26 -2.14
C THR A 165 11.82 -12.72 -3.43
N ILE A 166 10.76 -13.55 -3.36
CA ILE A 166 9.98 -13.94 -4.56
C ILE A 166 9.50 -12.73 -5.35
N TYR A 167 9.11 -11.64 -4.69
CA TYR A 167 8.69 -10.41 -5.35
C TYR A 167 9.80 -9.76 -6.16
N ASP A 168 11.05 -9.92 -5.75
CA ASP A 168 12.19 -9.29 -6.42
C ASP A 168 12.68 -10.07 -7.64
N ASN A 169 12.47 -11.38 -7.62
CA ASN A 169 13.15 -12.35 -8.47
C ASN A 169 12.21 -13.16 -9.36
N TYR A 170 10.96 -13.38 -8.92
CA TYR A 170 9.99 -14.25 -9.59
C TYR A 170 8.88 -13.45 -10.26
N TYR A 171 8.24 -12.54 -9.53
CA TYR A 171 7.15 -11.74 -10.09
C TYR A 171 7.67 -10.60 -10.97
N GLU A 172 7.13 -10.48 -12.19
CA GLU A 172 7.40 -9.38 -13.12
C GLU A 172 6.49 -8.19 -12.80
N ILE A 173 6.79 -7.52 -11.69
CA ILE A 173 6.04 -6.35 -11.21
C ILE A 173 6.87 -5.08 -11.46
N ASP A 174 6.24 -4.04 -12.01
CA ASP A 174 6.89 -2.73 -12.17
C ASP A 174 6.87 -1.91 -10.86
N ALA A 175 6.93 -0.58 -10.91
CA ALA A 175 7.15 0.28 -9.73
C ALA A 175 6.13 0.06 -8.59
N GLY A 176 6.55 0.20 -7.32
CA GLY A 176 5.66 0.06 -6.16
C GLY A 176 5.55 -1.37 -5.59
N ILE A 177 6.53 -2.22 -5.89
CA ILE A 177 6.70 -3.56 -5.30
C ILE A 177 6.62 -3.58 -3.76
N SER A 178 6.98 -2.48 -3.07
CA SER A 178 6.89 -2.37 -1.62
C SER A 178 5.46 -2.46 -1.11
N HIS A 179 4.54 -1.76 -1.77
CA HIS A 179 3.12 -1.78 -1.46
C HIS A 179 2.56 -3.19 -1.68
N ILE A 180 2.78 -3.75 -2.88
CA ILE A 180 2.27 -5.08 -3.25
C ILE A 180 2.77 -6.15 -2.31
N ARG A 181 4.09 -6.20 -2.04
CA ARG A 181 4.66 -7.21 -1.14
C ARG A 181 4.02 -7.18 0.25
N ARG A 182 3.77 -5.98 0.78
CA ARG A 182 3.22 -5.82 2.12
C ARG A 182 1.83 -6.45 2.22
N PHE A 183 0.98 -6.16 1.23
CA PHE A 183 -0.45 -6.45 1.31
C PHE A 183 -0.88 -7.70 0.55
N TYR A 184 -0.11 -8.18 -0.44
CA TYR A 184 -0.39 -9.44 -1.12
C TYR A 184 0.11 -10.66 -0.34
N ASN A 185 1.24 -10.56 0.37
CA ASN A 185 1.85 -11.71 1.02
C ASN A 185 0.91 -12.53 1.93
N PRO A 186 0.01 -11.91 2.73
CA PRO A 186 -0.97 -12.67 3.51
C PRO A 186 -1.98 -13.46 2.68
N PHE A 187 -2.22 -13.07 1.43
CA PHE A 187 -3.24 -13.65 0.56
C PHE A 187 -2.72 -14.73 -0.38
N ILE A 188 -1.40 -14.92 -0.49
CA ILE A 188 -0.79 -15.80 -1.50
C ILE A 188 -1.31 -17.24 -1.43
N GLU A 189 -1.53 -17.77 -0.23
CA GLU A 189 -2.06 -19.12 -0.02
C GLU A 189 -3.58 -19.18 -0.16
N CYS A 190 -4.28 -18.09 0.19
CA CYS A 190 -5.74 -18.03 0.14
C CYS A 190 -6.24 -17.77 -1.29
N TYR A 191 -5.47 -17.08 -2.13
CA TYR A 191 -5.86 -16.63 -3.47
C TYR A 191 -4.76 -16.94 -4.51
N PRO A 192 -4.54 -18.23 -4.84
CA PRO A 192 -3.53 -18.65 -5.82
C PRO A 192 -3.79 -18.08 -7.23
N GLU A 193 -5.00 -17.61 -7.53
CA GLU A 193 -5.36 -16.93 -8.78
C GLU A 193 -4.43 -15.73 -9.07
N PHE A 194 -3.92 -15.06 -8.03
CA PHE A 194 -3.03 -13.91 -8.20
C PHE A 194 -1.61 -14.29 -8.61
N GLU A 195 -1.17 -15.54 -8.42
CA GLU A 195 0.13 -15.97 -8.90
C GLU A 195 0.22 -15.83 -10.43
N LYS A 196 -0.77 -16.38 -11.14
CA LYS A 196 -0.89 -16.20 -12.59
C LYS A 196 -1.11 -14.73 -12.95
N PHE A 197 -1.97 -14.02 -12.21
CA PHE A 197 -2.19 -12.60 -12.47
C PHE A 197 -0.88 -11.81 -12.49
N PHE A 198 -0.01 -11.96 -11.48
CA PHE A 198 1.25 -11.21 -11.44
C PHE A 198 2.26 -11.67 -12.48
N GLN A 199 2.25 -12.93 -12.91
CA GLN A 199 3.10 -13.42 -13.99
C GLN A 199 2.76 -12.78 -15.36
N PHE A 200 1.47 -12.54 -15.64
CA PHE A 200 1.02 -12.03 -16.94
C PHE A 200 0.73 -10.53 -16.94
N PHE A 201 0.25 -9.99 -15.83
CA PHE A 201 -0.31 -8.64 -15.73
C PHE A 201 0.33 -7.78 -14.62
N GLY A 202 1.44 -8.23 -14.04
CA GLY A 202 2.16 -7.47 -13.00
C GLY A 202 2.76 -6.14 -13.48
N VAL A 203 2.94 -5.97 -14.79
CA VAL A 203 3.43 -4.74 -15.42
C VAL A 203 2.25 -3.89 -15.91
N THR A 204 2.02 -2.75 -15.24
CA THR A 204 0.87 -1.87 -15.51
C THR A 204 1.27 -0.57 -16.22
N GLY A 205 2.56 -0.39 -16.52
CA GLY A 205 3.08 0.83 -17.12
C GLY A 205 3.22 1.97 -16.11
N HIS A 206 3.22 1.65 -14.82
CA HIS A 206 3.24 2.62 -13.74
C HIS A 206 4.50 3.50 -13.79
N GLY A 207 4.34 4.82 -13.72
CA GLY A 207 5.47 5.75 -13.83
C GLY A 207 5.97 5.96 -15.27
N ARG A 208 5.21 5.55 -16.30
CA ARG A 208 5.66 5.57 -17.70
C ARG A 208 4.70 6.33 -18.62
N ARG A 209 5.26 6.99 -19.66
CA ARG A 209 4.50 7.77 -20.64
C ARG A 209 3.41 6.98 -21.36
N LYS A 210 3.64 5.68 -21.61
CA LYS A 210 2.72 4.78 -22.31
C LYS A 210 1.79 3.99 -21.39
N ARG A 211 1.60 4.43 -20.13
CA ARG A 211 0.74 3.72 -19.17
C ARG A 211 -0.67 3.47 -19.69
N PHE A 212 -1.33 4.49 -20.25
CA PHE A 212 -2.72 4.37 -20.69
C PHE A 212 -2.88 3.49 -21.93
N GLU A 213 -1.83 3.37 -22.76
CA GLU A 213 -1.76 2.40 -23.86
C GLU A 213 -1.67 0.97 -23.31
N ILE A 214 -0.77 0.73 -22.35
CA ILE A 214 -0.63 -0.56 -21.65
C ILE A 214 -1.94 -0.94 -20.97
N PHE A 215 -2.56 -0.01 -20.25
CA PHE A 215 -3.82 -0.25 -19.56
C PHE A 215 -4.96 -0.54 -20.54
N GLY A 216 -5.00 0.13 -21.69
CA GLY A 216 -5.98 -0.18 -22.73
C GLY A 216 -5.91 -1.62 -23.21
N GLU A 217 -4.71 -2.17 -23.34
CA GLU A 217 -4.51 -3.58 -23.69
C GLU A 217 -4.88 -4.52 -22.52
N LEU A 218 -4.42 -4.22 -21.30
CA LEU A 218 -4.78 -4.98 -20.10
C LEU A 218 -6.30 -5.08 -19.94
N TYR A 219 -7.01 -3.96 -20.06
CA TYR A 219 -8.46 -3.92 -19.87
C TYR A 219 -9.24 -4.77 -20.89
N ARG A 220 -8.72 -4.92 -22.12
CA ARG A 220 -9.32 -5.79 -23.14
C ARG A 220 -9.15 -7.28 -22.83
N ASN A 221 -8.17 -7.65 -22.03
CA ASN A 221 -7.94 -9.03 -21.61
C ASN A 221 -8.93 -9.44 -20.50
N SER A 222 -9.65 -10.55 -20.70
CA SER A 222 -10.68 -11.03 -19.77
C SER A 222 -10.10 -11.61 -18.48
N SER A 223 -8.95 -12.29 -18.52
CA SER A 223 -8.22 -12.78 -17.35
C SER A 223 -7.80 -11.62 -16.45
N TYR A 224 -7.31 -10.52 -17.02
CA TYR A 224 -7.01 -9.31 -16.26
C TYR A 224 -8.27 -8.76 -15.57
N ARG A 225 -9.38 -8.62 -16.29
CA ARG A 225 -10.64 -8.13 -15.69
C ARG A 225 -11.14 -9.03 -14.55
N LYS A 226 -11.06 -10.35 -14.69
CA LYS A 226 -11.42 -11.31 -13.64
C LYS A 226 -10.52 -11.14 -12.40
N GLY A 227 -9.21 -10.99 -12.59
CA GLY A 227 -8.28 -10.71 -11.49
C GLY A 227 -8.57 -9.38 -10.78
N MET A 228 -8.97 -8.35 -11.52
CA MET A 228 -9.39 -7.07 -10.94
C MET A 228 -10.69 -7.19 -10.14
N ILE A 229 -11.69 -7.94 -10.62
CA ILE A 229 -12.94 -8.21 -9.88
C ILE A 229 -12.59 -8.90 -8.55
N LEU A 230 -11.81 -9.98 -8.60
CA LEU A 230 -11.38 -10.71 -7.40
C LEU A 230 -10.64 -9.81 -6.41
N TYR A 231 -9.79 -8.90 -6.91
CA TYR A 231 -9.08 -7.94 -6.08
C TYR A 231 -10.04 -6.97 -5.38
N TYR A 232 -11.06 -6.46 -6.05
CA TYR A 232 -12.03 -5.57 -5.43
C TYR A 232 -12.95 -6.29 -4.43
N GLU A 233 -13.27 -7.56 -4.66
CA GLU A 233 -13.94 -8.41 -3.66
C GLU A 233 -13.08 -8.53 -2.40
N ILE A 234 -11.78 -8.80 -2.56
CA ILE A 234 -10.82 -8.81 -1.45
C ILE A 234 -10.82 -7.46 -0.72
N LEU A 235 -10.75 -6.33 -1.44
CA LEU A 235 -10.80 -5.00 -0.82
C LEU A 235 -12.06 -4.81 0.02
N LYS A 236 -13.24 -5.11 -0.55
CA LYS A 236 -14.54 -4.98 0.12
C LYS A 236 -14.62 -5.82 1.40
N GLU A 237 -14.07 -7.02 1.37
CA GLU A 237 -14.15 -7.98 2.48
C GLU A 237 -13.12 -7.75 3.58
N ASN A 238 -11.93 -7.27 3.22
CA ASN A 238 -10.76 -7.27 4.10
C ASN A 238 -10.30 -5.88 4.52
N PHE A 239 -10.79 -4.83 3.88
CA PHE A 239 -10.31 -3.47 4.12
C PHE A 239 -11.44 -2.50 4.43
N ASN A 240 -11.06 -1.45 5.15
CA ASN A 240 -11.80 -0.21 5.29
C ASN A 240 -10.97 0.89 4.61
N ILE A 241 -11.54 1.67 3.72
CA ILE A 241 -10.77 2.59 2.88
C ILE A 241 -11.15 4.05 3.15
N GLY A 242 -10.13 4.87 3.46
CA GLY A 242 -10.27 6.31 3.67
C GLY A 242 -11.15 6.71 4.85
N LEU A 243 -11.67 7.96 4.83
CA LEU A 243 -12.52 8.53 5.89
C LEU A 243 -13.91 8.91 5.38
N ASP A 244 -14.65 7.96 4.81
CA ASP A 244 -16.07 8.13 4.40
C ASP A 244 -16.35 9.44 3.64
N LYS A 245 -17.60 9.93 3.66
CA LYS A 245 -18.22 10.85 2.68
C LYS A 245 -17.54 12.23 2.49
N TYR A 246 -16.57 12.62 3.33
CA TYR A 246 -15.94 13.95 3.27
C TYR A 246 -14.46 14.02 3.68
N GLY A 247 -13.81 12.90 4.00
CA GLY A 247 -12.45 12.93 4.52
C GLY A 247 -11.44 12.29 3.56
N TYR A 248 -10.72 13.13 2.82
CA TYR A 248 -9.39 12.76 2.35
C TYR A 248 -8.43 13.12 3.50
N ILE A 249 -7.56 12.20 3.89
CA ILE A 249 -6.50 12.51 4.86
C ILE A 249 -5.37 13.15 4.11
N ASP A 250 -4.95 14.34 4.54
CA ASP A 250 -3.86 15.03 3.85
C ASP A 250 -2.48 14.40 4.09
N PHE A 251 -2.10 13.42 3.27
CA PHE A 251 -0.82 12.73 3.42
C PHE A 251 0.37 13.61 3.08
N ARG A 252 0.24 14.58 2.15
CA ARG A 252 1.29 15.54 1.68
C ARG A 252 0.66 16.69 0.90
N GLU A 253 1.30 17.86 0.87
CA GLU A 253 0.91 19.03 0.02
C GLU A 253 0.65 18.70 -1.46
N TRP A 254 1.14 17.56 -1.97
CA TRP A 254 0.90 17.11 -3.34
C TRP A 254 -0.56 16.71 -3.58
N ASN A 255 -1.31 16.35 -2.55
CA ASN A 255 -2.59 15.67 -2.64
C ASN A 255 -3.82 16.58 -2.47
N LYS A 256 -3.72 17.88 -2.78
CA LYS A 256 -4.91 18.73 -2.96
C LYS A 256 -5.67 18.30 -4.21
N LEU A 257 -6.33 17.14 -4.15
CA LEU A 257 -7.39 16.79 -5.06
C LEU A 257 -8.61 17.61 -4.63
N GLU A 258 -8.75 18.82 -5.18
CA GLU A 258 -9.99 19.60 -5.06
C GLU A 258 -11.22 18.86 -5.61
N LYS A 259 -11.01 17.73 -6.31
CA LYS A 259 -12.04 16.85 -6.83
C LYS A 259 -11.64 15.40 -6.56
N SER A 260 -12.38 14.72 -5.68
CA SER A 260 -12.34 13.26 -5.61
C SER A 260 -12.54 12.72 -7.03
N THR A 261 -11.69 11.80 -7.49
CA THR A 261 -11.86 11.18 -8.81
C THR A 261 -13.26 10.61 -8.89
N LEU A 262 -14.09 11.12 -9.81
CA LEU A 262 -15.40 10.54 -10.08
C LEU A 262 -15.15 9.17 -10.72
N ILE A 263 -15.43 8.11 -9.98
CA ILE A 263 -15.30 6.75 -10.49
C ILE A 263 -16.62 6.37 -11.16
N GLU A 264 -16.57 6.20 -12.48
CA GLU A 264 -17.70 5.75 -13.30
C GLU A 264 -17.50 4.35 -13.86
N SER A 265 -16.25 3.94 -14.11
CA SER A 265 -15.87 2.58 -14.50
C SER A 265 -14.36 2.43 -14.39
N LEU A 266 -13.83 1.21 -14.32
CA LEU A 266 -12.38 1.00 -14.33
C LEU A 266 -11.71 1.62 -15.57
N TYR A 267 -12.32 1.47 -16.76
CA TYR A 267 -11.72 1.99 -18.00
C TYR A 267 -11.70 3.52 -18.06
N THR A 268 -12.82 4.17 -17.72
CA THR A 268 -12.93 5.64 -17.74
C THR A 268 -12.12 6.28 -16.62
N SER A 269 -12.01 5.62 -15.47
CA SER A 269 -11.24 6.10 -14.33
C SER A 269 -9.74 6.07 -14.58
N VAL A 270 -9.21 5.05 -15.27
CA VAL A 270 -7.77 4.99 -15.58
C VAL A 270 -7.45 5.81 -16.83
N SER A 271 -7.46 7.12 -16.67
CA SER A 271 -7.18 8.07 -17.74
C SER A 271 -6.25 9.18 -17.28
N LYS A 272 -5.61 9.87 -18.24
CA LYS A 272 -4.72 11.00 -17.93
C LYS A 272 -5.42 12.13 -17.18
N LYS A 273 -6.73 12.33 -17.42
CA LYS A 273 -7.55 13.37 -16.77
C LYS A 273 -7.83 13.07 -15.30
N ASN A 274 -7.94 11.79 -14.97
CA ASN A 274 -8.23 11.28 -13.63
C ASN A 274 -6.97 10.87 -12.87
N SER A 275 -5.81 11.02 -13.51
CA SER A 275 -4.53 10.70 -12.93
C SER A 275 -4.04 11.83 -12.04
N PHE A 276 -3.80 11.50 -10.78
CA PHE A 276 -3.24 12.41 -9.78
C PHE A 276 -1.93 13.03 -10.27
N ASP A 277 -1.05 12.21 -10.83
CA ASP A 277 0.18 12.64 -11.47
C ASP A 277 0.12 12.21 -12.93
N ALA A 278 -0.23 13.12 -13.84
CA ALA A 278 -0.37 12.81 -15.27
C ALA A 278 0.91 12.26 -15.93
N THR A 279 2.08 12.44 -15.28
CA THR A 279 3.36 11.89 -15.75
C THR A 279 3.58 10.46 -15.27
N LYS A 280 3.07 10.11 -14.07
CA LYS A 280 3.19 8.77 -13.48
C LYS A 280 1.96 7.88 -13.68
N GLY A 281 0.82 8.48 -14.01
CA GLY A 281 -0.43 7.82 -14.34
C GLY A 281 -1.17 7.23 -13.14
N HIS A 282 -0.90 7.68 -11.91
CA HIS A 282 -1.55 7.13 -10.71
C HIS A 282 -3.03 7.45 -10.64
N VAL A 283 -3.87 6.42 -10.47
CA VAL A 283 -5.29 6.61 -10.19
C VAL A 283 -5.66 5.83 -8.94
N TYR A 284 -6.19 6.54 -7.96
CA TYR A 284 -6.46 6.00 -6.63
C TYR A 284 -7.96 6.01 -6.32
N GLY A 285 -8.40 5.01 -5.56
CA GLY A 285 -9.66 5.05 -4.84
C GLY A 285 -9.39 5.40 -3.37
N TYR A 286 -10.32 6.14 -2.78
CA TYR A 286 -10.18 6.75 -1.45
C TYR A 286 -11.32 6.37 -0.52
N SER A 287 -12.21 5.46 -0.92
CA SER A 287 -13.36 5.06 -0.10
C SER A 287 -13.84 3.64 -0.39
N ASP A 288 -14.58 3.05 0.56
CA ASP A 288 -15.29 1.79 0.32
C ASP A 288 -16.33 1.93 -0.81
N LYS A 289 -16.89 3.14 -0.99
CA LYS A 289 -17.82 3.44 -2.09
C LYS A 289 -17.13 3.29 -3.45
N ASP A 290 -15.86 3.66 -3.56
CA ASP A 290 -15.08 3.50 -4.80
C ASP A 290 -14.95 2.02 -5.17
N VAL A 291 -14.68 1.16 -4.19
CA VAL A 291 -14.62 -0.30 -4.38
C VAL A 291 -15.97 -0.84 -4.86
N ILE A 292 -17.07 -0.46 -4.20
CA ILE A 292 -18.42 -0.88 -4.59
C ILE A 292 -18.76 -0.40 -6.00
N THR A 293 -18.39 0.84 -6.32
CA THR A 293 -18.63 1.44 -7.63
C THR A 293 -17.86 0.68 -8.71
N LEU A 294 -16.57 0.41 -8.49
CA LEU A 294 -15.76 -0.40 -9.41
C LEU A 294 -16.39 -1.79 -9.62
N LEU A 295 -16.76 -2.50 -8.55
CA LEU A 295 -17.43 -3.80 -8.65
C LEU A 295 -18.71 -3.76 -9.50
N ASN A 296 -19.54 -2.74 -9.32
CA ASN A 296 -20.80 -2.59 -10.05
C ASN A 296 -20.61 -2.29 -11.54
N PHE A 297 -19.49 -1.65 -11.91
CA PHE A 297 -19.20 -1.25 -13.29
C PHE A 297 -18.20 -2.16 -14.00
N MET A 298 -17.63 -3.15 -13.32
CA MET A 298 -16.85 -4.18 -14.01
C MET A 298 -17.78 -4.98 -14.92
N PRO A 299 -17.43 -5.17 -16.21
CA PRO A 299 -18.24 -5.98 -17.10
C PRO A 299 -18.35 -7.38 -16.50
N LYS A 300 -19.58 -7.89 -16.38
CA LYS A 300 -19.80 -9.28 -16.01
C LYS A 300 -19.13 -10.12 -17.08
N CYS A 301 -18.03 -10.80 -16.73
CA CYS A 301 -17.43 -11.76 -17.63
C CYS A 301 -18.48 -12.85 -17.90
N GLY A 302 -19.00 -12.92 -19.12
CA GLY A 302 -19.88 -14.00 -19.52
C GLY A 302 -19.16 -15.33 -19.40
N ASP A 303 -19.90 -16.39 -19.09
CA ASP A 303 -19.37 -17.76 -18.96
C ASP A 303 -18.79 -18.30 -20.28
N GLU A 304 -18.99 -17.59 -21.40
CA GLU A 304 -18.61 -18.02 -22.76
C GLU A 304 -17.35 -17.33 -23.35
N GLU A 305 -16.74 -16.35 -22.68
CA GLU A 305 -15.41 -15.88 -23.12
C GLU A 305 -14.38 -16.98 -22.81
N VAL A 306 -14.07 -17.81 -23.81
CA VAL A 306 -13.00 -18.81 -23.73
C VAL A 306 -11.71 -18.09 -23.41
N ILE A 307 -11.31 -18.15 -22.14
CA ILE A 307 -9.99 -17.71 -21.69
C ILE A 307 -8.99 -18.67 -22.33
N THR A 308 -8.24 -18.18 -23.30
CA THR A 308 -7.13 -18.94 -23.86
C THR A 308 -5.84 -18.37 -23.30
N GLU A 309 -4.94 -19.24 -22.83
CA GLU A 309 -3.58 -18.89 -22.42
C GLU A 309 -2.84 -18.10 -23.53
N ASN A 310 -3.22 -18.33 -24.78
CA ASN A 310 -2.75 -17.59 -25.95
C ASN A 310 -3.01 -16.07 -25.86
N ASN A 311 -4.16 -15.65 -25.31
CA ASN A 311 -4.48 -14.23 -25.16
C ASN A 311 -3.62 -13.57 -24.08
N ASP A 312 -3.41 -14.25 -22.96
CA ASP A 312 -2.60 -13.74 -21.84
C ASP A 312 -1.12 -13.59 -22.27
N VAL A 313 -0.60 -14.56 -23.02
CA VAL A 313 0.73 -14.49 -23.63
C VAL A 313 0.83 -13.35 -24.65
N ALA A 314 -0.19 -13.15 -25.49
CA ALA A 314 -0.22 -12.05 -26.45
C ALA A 314 -0.21 -10.67 -25.75
N THR A 315 -1.07 -10.47 -24.76
CA THR A 315 -1.11 -9.27 -23.91
C THR A 315 0.26 -9.04 -23.25
N LYS A 316 0.84 -10.05 -22.60
CA LYS A 316 2.17 -9.95 -21.97
C LYS A 316 3.27 -9.57 -22.97
N ARG A 317 3.24 -10.14 -24.18
CA ARG A 317 4.20 -9.85 -25.25
C ARG A 317 4.08 -8.41 -25.72
N PHE A 318 2.85 -7.92 -25.95
CA PHE A 318 2.59 -6.53 -26.30
C PHE A 318 3.15 -5.59 -25.23
N ILE A 319 2.83 -5.82 -23.96
CA ILE A 319 3.31 -4.99 -22.86
C ILE A 319 4.84 -4.97 -22.82
N SER A 320 5.47 -6.12 -23.00
CA SER A 320 6.94 -6.25 -23.04
C SER A 320 7.57 -5.46 -24.19
N GLN A 321 6.95 -5.46 -25.37
CA GLN A 321 7.37 -4.64 -26.53
C GLN A 321 7.21 -3.14 -26.27
N VAL A 322 6.06 -2.74 -25.70
CA VAL A 322 5.83 -1.35 -25.32
C VAL A 322 6.87 -0.89 -24.30
N VAL A 323 7.11 -1.70 -23.27
CA VAL A 323 8.09 -1.45 -22.21
C VAL A 323 9.52 -1.34 -22.76
N SER A 324 9.92 -2.21 -23.69
CA SER A 324 11.26 -2.18 -24.28
C SER A 324 11.47 -1.01 -25.25
N SER A 325 10.39 -0.51 -25.86
CA SER A 325 10.42 0.66 -26.75
C SER A 325 10.58 2.01 -26.03
N ILE A 326 10.34 2.05 -24.72
CA ILE A 326 10.49 3.25 -23.92
C ILE A 326 12.00 3.45 -23.68
N PRO A 327 12.58 4.60 -24.06
CA PRO A 327 13.97 4.90 -23.75
C PRO A 327 14.21 4.61 -22.28
N LYS A 328 15.28 3.88 -21.97
CA LYS A 328 15.68 3.66 -20.59
C LYS A 328 16.06 5.03 -20.03
N ASP A 329 15.09 5.75 -19.46
CA ASP A 329 15.39 6.88 -18.61
C ASP A 329 16.43 6.39 -17.60
N ASN A 330 17.47 7.21 -17.36
CA ASN A 330 18.66 6.86 -16.58
C ASN A 330 18.36 6.29 -15.16
N ILE A 331 17.10 6.33 -14.72
CA ILE A 331 16.59 5.92 -13.42
C ILE A 331 16.50 4.38 -13.26
N PHE A 332 16.44 3.57 -14.34
CA PHE A 332 16.22 2.11 -14.22
C PHE A 332 17.34 1.21 -14.78
N LYS A 333 18.62 1.63 -14.67
CA LYS A 333 19.78 0.82 -15.10
C LYS A 333 20.04 -0.47 -14.30
N ILE A 334 19.25 -0.82 -13.27
CA ILE A 334 19.69 -1.84 -12.29
C ILE A 334 19.16 -3.28 -12.47
N LYS A 335 18.04 -3.57 -13.15
CA LYS A 335 17.48 -4.95 -13.10
C LYS A 335 17.54 -5.83 -14.36
N LEU A 336 18.12 -5.37 -15.48
CA LEU A 336 18.15 -6.17 -16.73
C LEU A 336 19.45 -6.97 -16.97
N LYS A 337 20.49 -6.81 -16.13
CA LYS A 337 21.74 -7.60 -16.28
C LYS A 337 21.63 -9.06 -15.82
N LYS A 338 20.57 -9.46 -15.09
CA LYS A 338 20.38 -10.85 -14.62
C LYS A 338 19.59 -11.75 -15.57
N LEU A 339 18.90 -11.20 -16.57
CA LEU A 339 18.15 -12.00 -17.55
C LEU A 339 19.05 -12.60 -18.66
N PHE A 340 20.26 -12.07 -18.85
CA PHE A 340 21.18 -12.52 -19.90
C PHE A 340 22.34 -13.41 -19.41
N SER A 341 22.37 -13.79 -18.14
CA SER A 341 23.38 -14.73 -17.60
C SER A 341 22.89 -16.18 -17.48
N TYR A 342 21.68 -16.49 -17.95
CA TYR A 342 21.11 -17.85 -17.96
C TYR A 342 20.97 -18.48 -19.36
N PHE A 343 21.49 -17.80 -20.39
CA PHE A 343 21.54 -18.32 -21.77
C PHE A 343 22.96 -18.21 -22.37
N LYS A 344 23.99 -18.52 -21.57
CA LYS A 344 25.33 -18.81 -22.07
C LYS A 344 25.93 -19.98 -21.36
#